data_AF-A0A7L3LH24-F1
#
_entry.id   AF-A0A7L3LH24-F1
#
_cell.length_a   1.000
_cell.length_b   1.000
_cell.length_c   1.000
_cell.angle_alpha   90.00
_cell.angle_beta   90.00
_cell.angle_gamma   90.00
#
_symmetry.space_group_name_H-M   'P 1'
#
loop_
_entity.id
_entity.type
_entity.pdbx_description
1 polymer ?
#
loop_
_entity_poly.entity_id
_entity_poly.type
_entity_poly.pdbx_seq_one_letter_code
_entity_poly.pdbx_strand_id
1 'polypeptide(L)'
;RCRRARGRSGGSALRDLLKALELLELLCVNLLLAPWRKEIRSLKTFTGNFVYYIQSVLPDDIIKTVLEKIGYVATTATEFSLVKKRDNEETKQTAFEIFLARIECETILEMTNEEKCGNLDKTLQKRTQMHWHHGDKDKEDQTPQREDAGSPEDKASSETSLCLAAQQSSSANCNIAFETAGNEKLK
;
A
#
# COMPACT_ATOMS: atom_id res chain seq x y z
N ARG A 1 -0.67 -15.32 -26.85
CA ARG A 1 -1.16 -13.97 -27.22
C ARG A 1 0.06 -13.06 -27.41
N CYS A 2 0.31 -12.58 -28.64
CA CYS A 2 1.46 -11.71 -28.92
C CYS A 2 1.22 -10.31 -28.32
N ARG A 3 1.89 -9.98 -27.21
CA ARG A 3 2.02 -8.59 -26.76
C ARG A 3 2.93 -7.89 -27.77
N ARG A 4 2.35 -7.13 -28.71
CA ARG A 4 3.14 -6.22 -29.55
C ARG A 4 3.72 -5.16 -28.62
N ALA A 5 5.02 -5.28 -28.32
CA ALA A 5 5.82 -4.21 -27.77
C ALA A 5 5.96 -3.12 -28.84
N ARG A 6 4.92 -2.30 -29.03
CA ARG A 6 5.11 -0.97 -29.60
C ARG A 6 6.00 -0.24 -28.60
N GLY A 7 7.12 0.29 -29.07
CA GLY A 7 8.03 1.11 -28.27
C GLY A 7 7.25 2.22 -27.58
N ARG A 8 6.82 1.94 -26.36
CA ARG A 8 6.10 2.87 -25.49
C ARG A 8 7.16 3.56 -24.67
N SER A 9 7.17 4.89 -24.70
CA SER A 9 7.94 5.67 -23.73
C SER A 9 7.58 5.16 -22.32
N GLY A 10 8.58 4.89 -21.49
CA GLY A 10 8.40 4.27 -20.16
C GLY A 10 7.34 4.98 -19.31
N GLY A 11 7.22 6.31 -19.43
CA GLY A 11 6.19 7.09 -18.73
C GLY A 11 4.75 6.73 -19.13
N SER A 12 4.52 6.23 -20.36
CA SER A 12 3.19 5.75 -20.78
C SER A 12 2.84 4.37 -20.22
N ALA A 13 3.84 3.49 -20.01
CA ALA A 13 3.62 2.20 -19.37
C ALA A 13 3.37 2.37 -17.86
N LEU A 14 4.09 3.30 -17.22
CA LEU A 14 3.90 3.63 -15.80
C LEU A 14 2.50 4.22 -15.53
N ARG A 15 2.01 5.08 -16.43
CA ARG A 15 0.63 5.60 -16.35
C ARG A 15 -0.44 4.52 -16.49
N ASP A 16 -0.25 3.54 -17.37
CA ASP A 16 -1.19 2.43 -17.46
C ASP A 16 -1.15 1.54 -16.22
N LEU A 17 0.05 1.30 -15.66
CA LEU A 17 0.22 0.57 -14.41
C LEU A 17 -0.47 1.28 -13.24
N LEU A 18 -0.35 2.62 -13.15
CA LEU A 18 -1.09 3.42 -12.16
C LEU A 18 -2.59 3.16 -12.22
N LYS A 19 -3.16 3.14 -13.43
CA LYS A 19 -4.60 2.88 -13.60
C LYS A 19 -4.99 1.46 -13.22
N ALA A 20 -4.12 0.48 -13.47
CA ALA A 20 -4.33 -0.89 -13.02
C ALA A 20 -4.31 -1.01 -11.49
N LEU A 21 -3.33 -0.37 -10.83
CA LEU A 21 -3.19 -0.35 -9.38
C LEU A 21 -4.38 0.34 -8.71
N GLU A 22 -4.85 1.48 -9.25
CA GLU A 22 -6.06 2.17 -8.76
C GLU A 22 -7.31 1.27 -8.80
N LEU A 23 -7.49 0.49 -9.88
CA LEU A 23 -8.62 -0.44 -9.98
C LEU A 23 -8.50 -1.63 -9.03
N LEU A 24 -7.30 -2.15 -8.82
CA LEU A 24 -7.05 -3.24 -7.86
C LEU A 24 -7.21 -2.76 -6.41
N GLU A 25 -6.74 -1.55 -6.09
CA GLU A 25 -6.96 -0.89 -4.81
C GLU A 25 -8.47 -0.73 -4.54
N LEU A 26 -9.21 -0.19 -5.51
CA LEU A 26 -10.65 -0.01 -5.42
C LEU A 26 -11.39 -1.35 -5.24
N LEU A 27 -10.95 -2.42 -5.91
CA LEU A 27 -11.48 -3.75 -5.70
C LEU A 27 -11.30 -4.20 -4.24
N CYS A 28 -10.11 -4.00 -3.67
CA CYS A 28 -9.83 -4.36 -2.27
C CYS A 28 -10.68 -3.55 -1.30
N VAL A 29 -10.82 -2.24 -1.52
CA VAL A 29 -11.68 -1.36 -0.70
C VAL A 29 -13.14 -1.80 -0.78
N ASN A 30 -13.67 -2.04 -1.98
CA ASN A 30 -15.04 -2.52 -2.16
C ASN A 30 -15.25 -3.89 -1.52
N LEU A 31 -14.23 -4.74 -1.52
CA LEU A 31 -14.26 -6.04 -0.88
C LEU A 31 -14.27 -5.94 0.66
N LEU A 32 -13.64 -4.92 1.24
CA LEU A 32 -13.70 -4.65 2.68
C LEU A 32 -15.03 -3.99 3.09
N LEU A 33 -15.56 -3.09 2.25
CA LEU A 33 -16.77 -2.32 2.57
C LEU A 33 -18.07 -3.03 2.20
N ALA A 34 -18.10 -3.78 1.10
CA ALA A 34 -19.31 -4.35 0.53
C ALA A 34 -19.16 -5.80 -0.01
N PRO A 35 -18.62 -6.76 0.77
CA PRO A 35 -18.38 -8.15 0.33
C PRO A 35 -19.66 -8.93 -0.03
N TRP A 36 -20.84 -8.42 0.28
CA TRP A 36 -22.13 -9.06 -0.05
C TRP A 36 -22.60 -8.80 -1.48
N ARG A 37 -22.04 -7.81 -2.19
CA ARG A 37 -22.44 -7.45 -3.55
C ARG A 37 -22.09 -8.56 -4.53
N LYS A 38 -22.98 -8.84 -5.50
CA LYS A 38 -22.78 -9.93 -6.48
C LYS A 38 -21.54 -9.73 -7.34
N GLU A 39 -21.30 -8.50 -7.80
CA GLU A 39 -20.12 -8.11 -8.58
C GLU A 39 -18.79 -8.22 -7.82
N ILE A 40 -18.85 -8.18 -6.48
CA ILE A 40 -17.69 -8.38 -5.60
C ILE A 40 -17.53 -9.86 -5.25
N ARG A 41 -18.61 -10.63 -5.16
CA ARG A 41 -18.51 -12.07 -4.92
C ARG A 41 -18.05 -12.86 -6.14
N SER A 42 -18.35 -12.37 -7.34
CA SER A 42 -18.01 -13.00 -8.61
C SER A 42 -17.41 -11.97 -9.55
N LEU A 43 -16.11 -12.07 -9.76
CA LEU A 43 -15.32 -11.17 -10.59
C LEU A 43 -15.15 -11.76 -11.99
N LYS A 44 -15.60 -11.02 -12.99
CA LYS A 44 -15.48 -11.38 -14.41
C LYS A 44 -14.30 -10.65 -15.05
N THR A 45 -13.33 -11.42 -15.55
CA THR A 45 -12.10 -10.86 -16.12
C THR A 45 -12.24 -10.43 -17.58
N PHE A 46 -13.38 -10.72 -18.22
CA PHE A 46 -13.71 -10.28 -19.58
C PHE A 46 -14.41 -8.90 -19.61
N THR A 47 -14.51 -8.21 -18.48
CA THR A 47 -15.06 -6.86 -18.42
C THR A 47 -14.08 -5.84 -19.01
N GLY A 48 -14.61 -4.76 -19.61
CA GLY A 48 -13.79 -3.73 -20.26
C GLY A 48 -12.67 -3.23 -19.35
N ASN A 49 -12.98 -2.82 -18.11
CA ASN A 49 -11.98 -2.30 -17.19
C ASN A 49 -10.88 -3.32 -16.89
N PHE A 50 -11.24 -4.59 -16.68
CA PHE A 50 -10.27 -5.63 -16.37
C PHE A 50 -9.36 -5.93 -17.57
N VAL A 51 -9.92 -6.03 -18.77
CA VAL A 51 -9.15 -6.32 -19.99
C VAL A 51 -8.26 -5.12 -20.38
N TYR A 52 -8.81 -3.91 -20.36
CA TYR A 52 -8.11 -2.71 -20.86
C TYR A 52 -7.06 -2.18 -19.89
N TYR A 53 -7.29 -2.25 -18.58
CA TYR A 53 -6.37 -1.67 -17.60
C TYR A 53 -5.54 -2.73 -16.87
N ILE A 54 -6.13 -3.83 -16.43
CA ILE A 54 -5.42 -4.82 -15.59
C ILE A 54 -4.61 -5.81 -16.47
N GLN A 55 -5.28 -6.55 -17.37
CA GLN A 55 -4.61 -7.55 -18.22
C GLN A 55 -3.64 -6.96 -19.24
N SER A 56 -3.83 -5.69 -19.63
CA SER A 56 -2.97 -5.02 -20.59
C SER A 56 -1.56 -4.78 -20.05
N VAL A 57 -1.42 -4.61 -18.73
CA VAL A 57 -0.14 -4.29 -18.07
C VAL A 57 0.38 -5.37 -17.11
N LEU A 58 -0.51 -6.17 -16.52
CA LEU A 58 -0.09 -7.24 -15.60
C LEU A 58 -0.08 -8.62 -16.29
N PRO A 59 0.89 -9.48 -15.96
CA PRO A 59 0.85 -10.90 -16.29
C PRO A 59 -0.30 -11.64 -15.58
N ASP A 60 -0.84 -12.67 -16.21
CA ASP A 60 -2.00 -13.42 -15.68
C ASP A 60 -1.70 -14.12 -14.35
N ASP A 61 -0.46 -14.56 -14.13
CA ASP A 61 0.03 -15.16 -12.90
C ASP A 61 0.09 -14.16 -11.74
N ILE A 62 0.51 -12.91 -12.01
CA ILE A 62 0.50 -11.83 -11.02
C ILE A 62 -0.93 -11.46 -10.65
N ILE A 63 -1.80 -11.31 -11.66
CA ILE A 63 -3.23 -11.05 -11.44
C ILE A 63 -3.83 -12.14 -10.56
N LYS A 64 -3.60 -13.41 -10.91
CA LYS A 64 -4.08 -14.55 -10.13
C LYS A 64 -3.57 -14.51 -8.69
N THR A 65 -2.28 -14.27 -8.49
CA THR A 65 -1.66 -14.21 -7.15
C THR A 65 -2.28 -13.11 -6.29
N VAL A 66 -2.47 -11.91 -6.85
CA VAL A 66 -3.10 -10.79 -6.13
C VAL A 66 -4.55 -11.11 -5.76
N LEU A 67 -5.31 -11.68 -6.70
CA LEU A 67 -6.70 -12.07 -6.47
C LEU A 67 -6.81 -13.17 -5.40
N GLU A 68 -5.90 -14.14 -5.41
CA GLU A 68 -5.83 -15.21 -4.41
C GLU A 68 -5.53 -14.67 -3.00
N LYS A 69 -4.57 -13.74 -2.87
CA LYS A 69 -4.24 -13.06 -1.60
C LYS A 69 -5.45 -12.34 -0.97
N ILE A 70 -6.33 -11.77 -1.78
CA ILE A 70 -7.54 -11.09 -1.27
C ILE A 70 -8.75 -12.03 -1.18
N GLY A 71 -8.54 -13.34 -1.32
CA GLY A 71 -9.54 -14.38 -1.07
C GLY A 71 -10.41 -14.75 -2.27
N TYR A 72 -10.01 -14.43 -3.49
CA TYR A 72 -10.66 -14.97 -4.69
C TYR A 72 -10.01 -16.27 -5.14
N VAL A 73 -10.81 -17.20 -5.65
CA VAL A 73 -10.32 -18.42 -6.30
C VAL A 73 -10.86 -18.45 -7.73
N ALA A 74 -10.01 -18.82 -8.68
CA ALA A 74 -10.42 -19.02 -10.06
C ALA A 74 -11.45 -20.16 -10.13
N THR A 75 -12.66 -19.85 -10.60
CA THR A 75 -13.72 -20.86 -10.81
C THR A 75 -13.82 -21.29 -12.26
N THR A 76 -13.44 -20.41 -13.19
CA THR A 76 -13.32 -20.72 -14.61
C THR A 76 -12.10 -20.02 -15.20
N ALA A 77 -11.87 -20.17 -16.51
CA ALA A 77 -10.81 -19.45 -17.20
C ALA A 77 -10.98 -17.92 -17.18
N THR A 78 -12.20 -17.42 -16.94
CA THR A 78 -12.52 -15.98 -17.03
C THR A 78 -13.27 -15.43 -15.81
N GLU A 79 -13.40 -16.23 -14.76
CA GLU A 79 -14.13 -15.85 -13.55
C GLU A 79 -13.42 -16.29 -12.28
N PHE A 80 -13.52 -15.42 -11.28
CA PHE A 80 -13.01 -15.62 -9.93
C PHE A 80 -14.17 -15.46 -8.94
N SER A 81 -14.22 -16.30 -7.92
CA SER A 81 -15.25 -16.22 -6.88
C SER A 81 -14.63 -16.07 -5.50
N LEU A 82 -15.27 -15.27 -4.66
CA LEU A 82 -14.82 -14.99 -3.31
C LEU A 82 -15.03 -16.22 -2.40
N VAL A 83 -14.00 -16.58 -1.64
CA VAL A 83 -14.06 -17.66 -0.65
C VAL A 83 -14.94 -17.26 0.54
N LYS A 84 -15.71 -18.21 1.08
CA LYS A 84 -16.68 -17.96 2.16
C LYS A 84 -16.03 -17.49 3.48
N LYS A 85 -14.84 -18.00 3.80
CA LYS A 85 -14.04 -17.60 4.96
C LYS A 85 -12.72 -17.01 4.43
N ARG A 86 -12.51 -15.73 4.67
CA ARG A 86 -11.35 -14.97 4.20
C ARG A 86 -10.72 -14.25 5.38
N ASP A 87 -9.41 -14.06 5.31
CA ASP A 87 -8.69 -13.16 6.20
C ASP A 87 -8.85 -11.70 5.75
N ASN A 88 -9.54 -10.90 6.57
CA ASN A 88 -9.70 -9.48 6.30
C ASN A 88 -8.39 -8.70 6.51
N GLU A 89 -7.50 -9.16 7.39
CA GLU A 89 -6.21 -8.52 7.61
C GLU A 89 -5.30 -8.72 6.39
N GLU A 90 -5.28 -9.92 5.81
CA GLU A 90 -4.55 -10.17 4.57
C GLU A 90 -5.06 -9.28 3.40
N THR A 91 -6.37 -9.05 3.33
CA THR A 91 -6.91 -8.11 2.34
C THR A 91 -6.51 -6.67 2.61
N LYS A 92 -6.59 -6.21 3.86
CA LYS A 92 -6.15 -4.84 4.23
C LYS A 92 -4.67 -4.64 3.90
N GLN A 93 -3.84 -5.61 4.24
CA GLN A 93 -2.41 -5.61 3.96
C GLN A 93 -2.17 -5.54 2.44
N THR A 94 -2.84 -6.38 1.66
CA THR A 94 -2.71 -6.37 0.19
C THR A 94 -3.20 -5.04 -0.40
N ALA A 95 -4.31 -4.48 0.11
CA ALA A 95 -4.81 -3.17 -0.33
C ALA A 95 -3.78 -2.07 -0.06
N PHE A 96 -3.14 -2.09 1.11
CA PHE A 96 -2.11 -1.14 1.49
C PHE A 96 -0.85 -1.29 0.63
N GLU A 97 -0.41 -2.51 0.35
CA GLU A 97 0.72 -2.78 -0.57
C GLU A 97 0.44 -2.25 -1.99
N ILE A 98 -0.77 -2.45 -2.52
CA ILE A 98 -1.18 -1.91 -3.82
C ILE A 98 -1.19 -0.39 -3.80
N PHE A 99 -1.72 0.22 -2.73
CA PHE A 99 -1.70 1.67 -2.54
C PHE A 99 -0.27 2.22 -2.53
N LEU A 100 0.63 1.62 -1.76
CA LEU A 100 2.04 2.01 -1.71
C LEU A 100 2.71 1.89 -3.08
N ALA A 101 2.45 0.79 -3.81
CA ALA A 101 2.96 0.61 -5.16
C ALA A 101 2.45 1.71 -6.12
N ARG A 102 1.20 2.16 -5.95
CA ARG A 102 0.63 3.26 -6.74
C ARG A 102 1.35 4.57 -6.45
N ILE A 103 1.51 4.92 -5.17
CA ILE A 103 2.22 6.15 -4.75
C ILE A 103 3.68 6.14 -5.22
N GLU A 104 4.35 4.98 -5.17
CA GLU A 104 5.71 4.85 -5.68
C GLU A 104 5.76 5.09 -7.20
N CYS A 105 4.80 4.56 -7.95
CA CYS A 105 4.69 4.82 -9.38
C CYS A 105 4.39 6.30 -9.70
N GLU A 106 3.57 6.98 -8.89
CA GLU A 106 3.31 8.43 -9.03
C GLU A 106 4.60 9.22 -8.80
N THR A 107 5.34 8.90 -7.75
CA THR A 107 6.63 9.53 -7.41
C THR A 107 7.65 9.37 -8.55
N ILE A 108 7.80 8.15 -9.09
CA ILE A 108 8.71 7.89 -10.22
C ILE A 108 8.26 8.68 -11.46
N LEU A 109 6.95 8.79 -11.70
CA LEU A 109 6.43 9.52 -12.84
C LEU A 109 6.70 11.02 -12.74
N GLU A 110 6.52 11.60 -11.55
CA GLU A 110 6.84 13.00 -11.24
C GLU A 110 8.32 13.29 -11.49
N MET A 111 9.22 12.47 -10.91
CA MET A 111 10.66 12.59 -11.12
C MET A 111 11.05 12.51 -12.61
N THR A 112 10.38 11.65 -13.39
CA THR A 112 10.64 11.49 -14.83
C THR A 112 10.17 12.70 -15.65
N ASN A 113 9.15 13.43 -15.18
CA ASN A 113 8.67 14.66 -15.84
C ASN A 113 9.58 15.86 -15.55
N GLU A 114 10.22 15.90 -14.38
CA GLU A 114 11.17 16.96 -13.98
C GLU A 114 12.52 16.84 -14.71
N GLU A 115 12.97 15.61 -14.97
CA GLU A 115 14.20 15.36 -15.71
C GLU A 115 13.95 15.60 -17.23
N LYS A 116 14.50 16.69 -17.77
CA LYS A 116 14.34 17.18 -19.16
C LYS A 116 14.62 16.15 -20.28
N CYS A 117 15.06 14.94 -19.95
CA CYS A 117 15.19 13.81 -20.86
C CYS A 117 14.63 12.56 -20.16
N GLY A 118 13.35 12.24 -20.42
CA GLY A 118 12.55 11.22 -19.75
C GLY A 118 13.02 9.77 -19.94
N ASN A 119 14.20 9.45 -19.42
CA ASN A 119 14.74 8.11 -19.37
C ASN A 119 14.31 7.44 -18.06
N LEU A 120 13.22 6.66 -18.14
CA LEU A 120 12.65 5.96 -16.98
C LEU A 120 13.69 5.10 -16.23
N ASP A 121 14.61 4.43 -16.94
CA ASP A 121 15.63 3.59 -16.31
C ASP A 121 16.55 4.38 -15.37
N LYS A 122 16.96 5.60 -15.76
CA LYS A 122 17.74 6.49 -14.89
C LYS A 122 16.95 6.90 -13.66
N THR A 123 15.67 7.25 -13.84
CA THR A 123 14.79 7.60 -12.71
C THR A 123 14.64 6.43 -11.74
N LEU A 124 14.42 5.22 -12.26
CA LEU A 124 14.29 4.01 -11.45
C LEU A 124 15.59 3.73 -10.67
N GLN A 125 16.75 3.82 -11.32
CA GLN A 125 18.04 3.62 -10.66
C GLN A 125 18.26 4.63 -9.54
N LYS A 126 18.00 5.93 -9.80
CA LYS A 126 18.09 7.00 -8.80
C LYS A 126 17.14 6.74 -7.63
N ARG A 127 15.91 6.34 -7.91
CA ARG A 127 14.90 6.06 -6.89
C ARG A 127 15.31 4.89 -5.99
N THR A 128 15.83 3.81 -6.57
CA THR A 128 16.39 2.68 -5.81
C THR A 128 17.55 3.14 -4.92
N GLN A 129 18.45 4.00 -5.40
CA GLN A 129 19.59 4.49 -4.61
C GLN A 129 19.17 5.37 -3.42
N MET A 130 18.13 6.20 -3.57
CA MET A 130 17.61 7.03 -2.47
C MET A 130 17.09 6.20 -1.29
N HIS A 131 16.60 4.99 -1.53
CA HIS A 131 16.17 4.07 -0.47
C HIS A 131 17.33 3.60 0.43
N TRP A 132 18.54 3.44 -0.13
CA TRP A 132 19.70 2.85 0.56
C TRP A 132 20.51 3.84 1.41
N HIS A 133 20.46 5.15 1.13
CA HIS A 133 21.29 6.14 1.82
C HIS A 133 20.76 6.62 3.19
N HIS A 134 19.62 6.10 3.65
CA HIS A 134 19.04 6.46 4.96
C HIS A 134 19.38 5.47 6.08
N GLY A 135 20.06 4.35 5.78
CA GLY A 135 20.29 3.27 6.75
C GLY A 135 21.71 3.18 7.35
N ASP A 136 22.65 4.04 6.95
CA ASP A 136 24.08 3.85 7.27
C ASP A 136 24.76 5.15 7.75
N LYS A 137 24.14 5.82 8.74
CA LYS A 137 24.72 6.98 9.43
C LYS A 137 24.70 6.89 10.96
N ASP A 138 24.69 5.67 11.51
CA ASP A 138 24.74 5.45 12.97
C ASP A 138 26.03 4.77 13.43
N LYS A 139 27.16 4.94 12.75
CA LYS A 139 28.49 4.62 13.32
C LYS A 139 29.58 5.48 12.71
N GLU A 140 29.92 6.55 13.39
CA GLU A 140 31.28 6.99 13.71
C GLU A 140 31.20 8.43 14.21
N ASP A 141 31.30 8.61 15.53
CA ASP A 141 32.15 9.69 16.00
C ASP A 141 33.04 9.15 17.12
N GLN A 142 34.30 9.02 16.73
CA GLN A 142 35.41 8.63 17.58
C GLN A 142 35.71 9.78 18.53
N THR A 143 36.02 9.41 19.76
CA THR A 143 36.52 10.25 20.83
C THR A 143 37.82 10.95 20.44
N PRO A 144 38.02 12.21 20.83
CA PRO A 144 39.36 12.68 21.19
C PRO A 144 39.38 13.23 22.62
N GLN A 145 40.11 12.55 23.51
CA GLN A 145 40.59 13.14 24.76
C GLN A 145 41.65 14.22 24.46
N ARG A 146 41.58 15.37 25.14
CA ARG A 146 42.59 15.88 26.08
C ARG A 146 42.08 17.10 26.88
N GLU A 147 42.60 17.19 28.11
CA GLU A 147 42.40 18.11 29.25
C GLU A 147 42.57 19.61 28.87
N ASP A 148 42.05 20.64 29.54
CA ASP A 148 42.09 20.98 30.97
C ASP A 148 41.22 22.24 31.30
N ALA A 149 40.80 22.35 32.57
CA ALA A 149 40.39 23.49 33.41
C ALA A 149 39.52 24.68 32.91
N GLY A 150 38.41 24.91 33.64
CA GLY A 150 37.84 26.25 33.87
C GLY A 150 36.30 26.31 33.96
N SER A 151 35.78 26.66 35.14
CA SER A 151 34.36 27.02 35.44
C SER A 151 34.37 28.41 36.12
N PRO A 152 33.25 29.15 36.36
CA PRO A 152 31.82 28.89 36.13
C PRO A 152 31.02 30.12 35.54
N GLU A 153 29.68 29.96 35.47
CA GLU A 153 28.60 31.00 35.34
C GLU A 153 28.47 31.68 33.95
N ASP A 154 27.30 32.00 33.35
CA ASP A 154 26.00 32.40 33.87
C ASP A 154 24.89 32.30 32.77
N LYS A 155 23.64 32.11 33.20
CA LYS A 155 22.31 32.46 32.62
C LYS A 155 21.86 32.18 31.16
N ALA A 156 20.80 31.35 31.12
CA ALA A 156 19.42 31.64 30.64
C ALA A 156 18.99 31.42 29.17
N SER A 157 17.85 30.70 29.08
CA SER A 157 16.73 30.77 28.10
C SER A 157 17.05 30.38 26.65
N SER A 158 16.40 29.40 26.02
CA SER A 158 14.94 29.27 25.92
C SER A 158 14.51 27.84 25.53
N GLU A 159 13.37 27.45 26.07
CA GLU A 159 12.58 26.24 25.82
C GLU A 159 12.13 26.15 24.35
N THR A 160 11.97 24.99 23.71
CA THR A 160 10.76 24.15 23.79
C THR A 160 11.04 22.90 22.92
N SER A 161 11.12 21.71 23.50
CA SER A 161 10.00 20.77 23.76
C SER A 161 9.51 20.05 22.51
N LEU A 162 9.81 18.75 22.42
CA LEU A 162 8.93 17.72 21.84
C LEU A 162 9.33 16.37 22.45
N CYS A 163 8.84 16.10 23.65
CA CYS A 163 8.95 14.79 24.29
C CYS A 163 7.98 13.80 23.63
N LEU A 164 8.55 12.78 22.97
CA LEU A 164 7.90 11.52 22.68
C LEU A 164 7.67 10.77 23.99
N ALA A 165 6.43 10.77 24.48
CA ALA A 165 6.01 9.86 25.54
C ALA A 165 5.22 8.71 24.91
N ALA A 166 5.85 7.53 24.90
CA ALA A 166 5.16 6.27 24.73
C ALA A 166 4.17 6.05 25.88
N GLN A 167 2.95 5.63 25.56
CA GLN A 167 2.05 5.01 26.55
C GLN A 167 1.68 3.62 26.09
N GLN A 168 2.24 2.63 26.79
CA GLN A 168 1.73 1.27 26.87
C GLN A 168 0.58 1.22 27.90
N SER A 169 -0.50 0.54 27.51
CA SER A 169 -1.44 -0.29 28.29
C SER A 169 -1.75 0.04 29.76
N SER A 170 -3.04 0.22 30.10
CA SER A 170 -3.87 -0.85 30.71
C SER A 170 -5.28 -0.39 31.11
N SER A 171 -6.29 -1.18 30.71
CA SER A 171 -7.44 -1.69 31.48
C SER A 171 -8.17 -0.80 32.51
N ALA A 172 -9.46 -0.51 32.27
CA ALA A 172 -10.58 -1.00 33.11
C ALA A 172 -11.97 -0.52 32.63
N ASN A 173 -12.86 -1.51 32.43
CA ASN A 173 -14.32 -1.51 32.64
C ASN A 173 -15.24 -0.46 31.99
N CYS A 174 -15.99 -0.90 30.97
CA CYS A 174 -17.41 -0.55 30.86
C CYS A 174 -18.24 -1.83 30.64
N ASN A 175 -18.88 -2.29 31.72
CA ASN A 175 -19.99 -3.24 31.67
C ASN A 175 -21.24 -2.52 31.14
N ILE A 176 -21.82 -2.96 30.02
CA ILE A 176 -23.27 -2.90 29.83
C ILE A 176 -23.70 -4.18 29.11
N ALA A 177 -24.42 -5.02 29.84
CA ALA A 177 -25.15 -6.17 29.33
C ALA A 177 -26.40 -5.70 28.58
N PHE A 178 -26.75 -6.37 27.48
CA PHE A 178 -28.10 -6.31 26.93
C PHE A 178 -28.64 -7.73 26.86
N GLU A 179 -29.61 -8.02 27.72
CA GLU A 179 -30.31 -9.29 27.80
C GLU A 179 -31.18 -9.53 26.57
N THR A 180 -31.36 -10.82 26.28
CA THR A 180 -32.25 -11.38 25.27
C THR A 180 -33.50 -11.89 25.97
N ALA A 181 -34.71 -11.58 25.49
CA ALA A 181 -35.88 -12.48 25.46
C ALA A 181 -37.16 -11.77 24.99
N GLY A 182 -37.98 -12.47 24.20
CA GLY A 182 -39.45 -12.42 24.39
C GLY A 182 -40.33 -11.90 23.25
N ASN A 183 -40.45 -12.70 22.19
CA ASN A 183 -41.62 -13.04 21.37
C ASN A 183 -42.98 -12.34 21.69
N GLU A 184 -43.73 -11.91 20.67
CA GLU A 184 -45.06 -12.46 20.34
C GLU A 184 -45.68 -11.93 19.04
N LYS A 185 -46.51 -12.79 18.42
CA LYS A 185 -47.23 -12.62 17.17
C LYS A 185 -48.24 -11.48 17.21
N LEU A 186 -48.42 -10.79 16.08
CA LEU A 186 -49.69 -10.14 15.75
C LEU A 186 -50.27 -10.75 14.47
N LYS A 187 -51.56 -11.02 14.56
CA LYS A 187 -52.46 -11.70 13.61
C LYS A 187 -53.09 -10.68 12.67
#